data_AF-A0A1L5PPT6-F1
#
_entry.id   AF-A0A1L5PPT6-F1
#
_cell.length_a   1.000
_cell.length_b   1.000
_cell.length_c   1.000
_cell.angle_alpha   90.00
_cell.angle_beta   90.00
_cell.angle_gamma   90.00
#
_symmetry.space_group_name_H-M   'P 1'
#
loop_
_entity.id
_entity.type
_entity.pdbx_description
1 polymer ?
#
loop_
_entity_poly.entity_id
_entity_poly.type
_entity_poly.pdbx_seq_one_letter_code
_entity_poly.pdbx_strand_id
1 'polypeptide(L)'
;MFILSRLDSVPPESFQNQIRELVIHHVGELSSVAISADNPLYPLYQYGVGMEVHQYLQALDGTRGLAVTLTLALDAEAPDQLLGFALSLPAEDDEQACALAFLAVRASHRRQGIARALLGDLQARHVCVELNAFASQVPWFEAMGMQVVAANGPQVLMSSTGRASGALIGRLDIAPIYQTAEVMQIHTYLLNQQGEDAMIEAEQMRDERLDELTAQAQECVRQRKTVH
;
A
#
# COMPACT_ATOMS: atom_id res chain seq x y z
N MET A 1 -2.92 16.20 18.25
CA MET A 1 -2.51 14.98 19.01
C MET A 1 -3.25 13.81 18.39
N PHE A 2 -2.71 12.59 18.41
CA PHE A 2 -3.40 11.42 17.83
C PHE A 2 -3.44 10.25 18.80
N ILE A 3 -4.41 9.35 18.58
CA ILE A 3 -4.52 8.07 19.27
C ILE A 3 -4.50 6.94 18.26
N LEU A 4 -3.95 5.78 18.65
CA LEU A 4 -4.02 4.58 17.83
C LEU A 4 -5.21 3.72 18.27
N SER A 5 -5.98 3.25 17.30
CA SER A 5 -7.11 2.35 17.51
C SER A 5 -6.97 1.15 16.59
N ARG A 6 -6.90 -0.06 17.17
CA ARG A 6 -6.84 -1.31 16.41
C ARG A 6 -8.23 -1.85 16.21
N LEU A 7 -8.51 -2.33 15.00
CA LEU A 7 -9.77 -2.94 14.63
C LEU A 7 -9.51 -4.35 14.11
N ASP A 8 -10.16 -5.31 14.76
CA ASP A 8 -10.16 -6.73 14.40
C ASP A 8 -11.51 -7.14 13.77
N SER A 9 -12.31 -6.15 13.38
CA SER A 9 -13.59 -6.31 12.68
C SER A 9 -13.73 -5.22 11.64
N VAL A 10 -14.68 -5.41 10.72
CA VAL A 10 -14.99 -4.41 9.69
C VAL A 10 -15.27 -3.05 10.35
N PRO A 11 -14.55 -1.97 9.98
CA PRO A 11 -14.76 -0.64 10.55
C PRO A 11 -16.13 -0.08 10.15
N PRO A 12 -16.67 0.89 10.92
CA PRO A 12 -17.81 1.72 10.49
C PRO A 12 -17.62 2.28 9.08
N GLU A 13 -18.72 2.43 8.33
CA GLU A 13 -18.71 2.91 6.95
C GLU A 13 -18.00 4.26 6.78
N SER A 14 -18.12 5.16 7.76
CA SER A 14 -17.42 6.45 7.79
C SER A 14 -15.90 6.30 7.70
N PHE A 15 -15.31 5.34 8.42
CA PHE A 15 -13.88 5.08 8.36
C PHE A 15 -13.48 4.33 7.09
N GLN A 16 -14.33 3.42 6.59
CA GLN A 16 -14.09 2.78 5.29
C GLN A 16 -13.97 3.83 4.18
N ASN A 17 -14.87 4.82 4.17
CA ASN A 17 -14.85 5.90 3.19
C ASN A 17 -13.60 6.78 3.34
N GLN A 18 -13.25 7.20 4.57
CA GLN A 18 -12.04 8.00 4.81
C GLN A 18 -10.74 7.26 4.42
N ILE A 19 -10.66 5.96 4.67
CA ILE A 19 -9.52 5.12 4.25
C ILE A 19 -9.43 5.09 2.73
N ARG A 20 -10.53 4.78 2.04
CA ARG A 20 -10.58 4.70 0.58
C ARG A 20 -10.22 6.03 -0.06
N GLU A 21 -10.78 7.14 0.43
CA GLU A 21 -10.40 8.48 -0.02
C GLU A 21 -8.90 8.72 0.14
N LEU A 22 -8.33 8.44 1.31
CA LEU A 22 -6.89 8.64 1.53
C LEU A 22 -6.02 7.84 0.56
N VAL A 23 -6.43 6.61 0.24
CA VAL A 23 -5.71 5.75 -0.72
C VAL A 23 -5.84 6.27 -2.14
N ILE A 24 -7.05 6.65 -2.56
CA ILE A 24 -7.32 7.18 -3.91
C ILE A 24 -6.51 8.45 -4.19
N HIS A 25 -6.34 9.32 -3.19
CA HIS A 25 -5.53 10.54 -3.31
C HIS A 25 -4.02 10.26 -3.41
N HIS A 26 -3.58 9.06 -3.05
CA HIS A 26 -2.16 8.67 -2.99
C HIS A 26 -1.87 7.40 -3.80
N VAL A 27 -2.68 7.10 -4.82
CA VAL A 27 -2.55 5.85 -5.61
C VAL A 27 -1.16 5.66 -6.21
N GLY A 28 -0.50 6.73 -6.69
CA GLY A 28 0.84 6.63 -7.28
C GLY A 28 1.93 6.22 -6.28
N GLU A 29 1.71 6.44 -4.98
CA GLU A 29 2.64 6.07 -3.91
C GLU A 29 2.27 4.72 -3.22
N LEU A 30 1.03 4.27 -3.37
CA LEU A 30 0.47 3.12 -2.64
C LEU A 30 0.17 1.90 -3.53
N SER A 31 -0.17 2.10 -4.80
CA SER A 31 -0.47 1.02 -5.73
C SER A 31 0.81 0.36 -6.23
N SER A 32 0.76 -0.96 -6.43
CA SER A 32 1.83 -1.73 -7.07
C SER A 32 2.14 -1.29 -8.50
N VAL A 33 1.17 -0.63 -9.16
CA VAL A 33 1.30 -0.14 -10.55
C VAL A 33 1.94 1.26 -10.60
N ALA A 34 2.03 1.97 -9.48
CA ALA A 34 2.75 3.25 -9.37
C ALA A 34 2.35 4.30 -10.43
N ILE A 35 1.09 4.30 -10.85
CA ILE A 35 0.60 5.16 -11.95
C ILE A 35 0.76 6.64 -11.60
N SER A 36 1.24 7.44 -12.55
CA SER A 36 1.40 8.89 -12.36
C SER A 36 0.08 9.63 -12.63
N ALA A 37 -0.12 10.77 -11.95
CA ALA A 37 -1.36 11.55 -12.01
C ALA A 37 -1.65 12.19 -13.37
N ASP A 38 -0.63 12.35 -14.21
CA ASP A 38 -0.71 12.85 -15.58
C ASP A 38 -1.03 11.75 -16.61
N ASN A 39 -0.99 10.46 -16.21
CA ASN A 39 -1.32 9.37 -17.11
C ASN A 39 -2.86 9.25 -17.30
N PRO A 40 -3.36 9.15 -18.54
CA PRO A 40 -4.80 9.02 -18.82
C PRO A 40 -5.51 7.86 -18.09
N LEU A 41 -4.80 6.77 -17.76
CA LEU A 41 -5.34 5.61 -17.03
C LEU A 41 -5.46 5.85 -15.52
N TYR A 42 -5.00 6.99 -15.01
CA TYR A 42 -4.99 7.28 -13.58
C TYR A 42 -6.35 7.05 -12.87
N PRO A 43 -7.51 7.49 -13.41
CA PRO A 43 -8.80 7.25 -12.76
C PRO A 43 -9.17 5.75 -12.65
N LEU A 44 -8.75 4.94 -13.62
CA LEU A 44 -8.98 3.49 -13.63
C LEU A 44 -8.22 2.83 -12.48
N TYR A 45 -6.97 3.20 -12.27
CA TYR A 45 -6.15 2.68 -11.18
C TYR A 45 -6.54 3.24 -9.81
N GLN A 46 -7.05 4.47 -9.74
CA GLN A 46 -7.69 5.00 -8.52
C GLN A 46 -8.84 4.12 -8.07
N TYR A 47 -9.71 3.72 -9.01
CA TYR A 47 -10.80 2.79 -8.71
C TYR A 47 -10.27 1.43 -8.26
N GLY A 48 -9.28 0.88 -9.00
CA GLY A 48 -8.68 -0.43 -8.70
C GLY A 48 -8.11 -0.52 -7.29
N VAL A 49 -7.27 0.43 -6.88
CA VAL A 49 -6.67 0.43 -5.53
C VAL A 49 -7.72 0.66 -4.44
N GLY A 50 -8.74 1.49 -4.73
CA GLY A 50 -9.86 1.72 -3.81
C GLY A 50 -10.68 0.45 -3.58
N MET A 51 -10.83 -0.40 -4.60
CA MET A 51 -11.49 -1.70 -4.51
C MET A 51 -10.63 -2.75 -3.83
N GLU A 52 -9.31 -2.76 -4.07
CA GLU A 52 -8.37 -3.64 -3.37
C GLU A 52 -8.46 -3.41 -1.85
N VAL A 53 -8.35 -2.15 -1.42
CA VAL A 53 -8.45 -1.79 0.00
C VAL A 53 -9.83 -2.13 0.55
N HIS A 54 -10.89 -1.85 -0.19
CA HIS A 54 -12.24 -2.26 0.22
C HIS A 54 -12.33 -3.78 0.46
N GLN A 55 -11.77 -4.61 -0.42
CA GLN A 55 -11.78 -6.06 -0.25
C GLN A 55 -10.99 -6.52 0.98
N TYR A 56 -9.84 -5.90 1.27
CA TYR A 56 -9.11 -6.18 2.51
C TYR A 56 -9.93 -5.79 3.75
N LEU A 57 -10.59 -4.63 3.74
CA LEU A 57 -11.45 -4.21 4.85
C LEU A 57 -12.61 -5.17 5.08
N GLN A 58 -13.18 -5.72 4.00
CA GLN A 58 -14.24 -6.73 4.06
C GLN A 58 -13.74 -8.11 4.47
N ALA A 59 -12.43 -8.35 4.50
CA ALA A 59 -11.83 -9.58 5.01
C ALA A 59 -11.52 -9.53 6.51
N LEU A 60 -11.65 -8.36 7.16
CA LEU A 60 -11.37 -8.18 8.60
C LEU A 60 -12.26 -9.03 9.51
N ASP A 61 -13.44 -9.45 9.06
CA ASP A 61 -14.31 -10.35 9.83
C ASP A 61 -13.89 -11.83 9.75
N GLY A 62 -12.79 -12.14 9.03
CA GLY A 62 -12.26 -13.49 8.86
C GLY A 62 -13.06 -14.37 7.88
N THR A 63 -14.12 -13.85 7.27
CA THR A 63 -15.02 -14.66 6.41
C THR A 63 -14.45 -14.94 5.03
N ARG A 64 -13.42 -14.20 4.61
CA ARG A 64 -12.83 -14.28 3.27
C ARG A 64 -11.55 -15.12 3.19
N GLY A 65 -11.21 -15.85 4.25
CA GLY A 65 -10.03 -16.71 4.27
C GLY A 65 -8.70 -15.97 4.19
N LEU A 66 -8.69 -14.69 4.54
CA LEU A 66 -7.50 -13.84 4.52
C LEU A 66 -7.31 -13.19 5.88
N ALA A 67 -6.14 -13.36 6.49
CA ALA A 67 -5.82 -12.70 7.75
C ALA A 67 -5.48 -11.22 7.48
N VAL A 68 -6.31 -10.32 8.01
CA VAL A 68 -6.10 -8.88 7.88
C VAL A 68 -6.21 -8.25 9.26
N THR A 69 -5.35 -7.26 9.54
CA THR A 69 -5.51 -6.39 10.70
C THR A 69 -5.41 -4.93 10.28
N LEU A 70 -6.15 -4.07 10.97
CA LEU A 70 -6.21 -2.65 10.68
C LEU A 70 -5.89 -1.83 11.94
N THR A 71 -4.95 -0.91 11.83
CA THR A 71 -4.67 0.07 12.88
C THR A 71 -4.90 1.47 12.34
N LEU A 72 -5.76 2.23 13.01
CA LEU A 72 -6.09 3.60 12.67
C LEU A 72 -5.30 4.56 13.57
N ALA A 73 -4.88 5.69 13.01
CA ALA A 73 -4.47 6.86 13.75
C ALA A 73 -5.60 7.89 13.65
N LEU A 74 -6.22 8.20 14.78
CA LEU A 74 -7.39 9.09 14.88
C LEU A 74 -6.98 10.39 15.56
N ASP A 75 -7.69 11.48 15.25
CA ASP A 75 -7.52 12.73 15.97
C ASP A 75 -7.97 12.56 17.43
N ALA A 76 -7.15 12.98 18.39
CA ALA A 76 -7.45 12.82 19.81
C ALA A 76 -8.60 13.74 20.28
N GLU A 77 -8.83 14.86 19.60
CA GLU A 77 -9.89 15.82 19.90
C GLU A 77 -11.15 15.57 19.06
N ALA A 78 -11.00 14.92 17.90
CA ALA A 78 -12.09 14.48 17.03
C ALA A 78 -11.91 12.99 16.63
N PRO A 79 -12.29 12.01 17.48
CA PRO A 79 -12.01 10.59 17.24
C PRO A 79 -12.66 9.97 16.00
N ASP A 80 -13.64 10.63 15.40
CA ASP A 80 -14.25 10.28 14.12
C ASP A 80 -13.41 10.68 12.89
N GLN A 81 -12.37 11.49 13.10
CA GLN A 81 -11.46 11.93 12.06
C GLN A 81 -10.24 11.01 11.95
N LEU A 82 -10.11 10.36 10.80
CA LEU A 82 -8.94 9.58 10.43
C LEU A 82 -7.77 10.51 10.05
N LEU A 83 -6.60 10.28 10.62
CA LEU A 83 -5.35 10.98 10.28
C LEU A 83 -4.39 10.09 9.48
N GLY A 84 -4.46 8.78 9.67
CA GLY A 84 -3.71 7.79 8.91
C GLY A 84 -4.10 6.37 9.31
N PHE A 85 -3.61 5.37 8.58
CA PHE A 85 -3.87 3.97 8.89
C PHE A 85 -2.71 3.07 8.45
N ALA A 86 -2.63 1.90 9.05
CA ALA A 86 -1.82 0.78 8.63
C ALA A 86 -2.69 -0.46 8.46
N LEU A 87 -2.67 -1.05 7.26
CA LEU A 87 -3.32 -2.31 6.95
C LEU A 87 -2.23 -3.36 6.77
N SER A 88 -2.32 -4.44 7.55
CA SER A 88 -1.28 -5.47 7.59
C SER A 88 -1.87 -6.86 7.50
N LEU A 89 -1.04 -7.78 7.01
CA LEU A 89 -1.37 -9.15 6.67
C LEU A 89 -0.45 -10.05 7.51
N PRO A 90 -0.90 -10.53 8.68
CA PRO A 90 -0.18 -11.55 9.44
C PRO A 90 0.06 -12.79 8.57
N ALA A 91 1.17 -13.49 8.78
CA ALA A 91 1.41 -14.73 8.06
C ALA A 91 0.46 -15.84 8.50
N GLU A 92 0.14 -16.74 7.58
CA GLU A 92 -0.74 -17.89 7.83
C GLU A 92 -0.03 -19.01 8.60
N ASP A 93 1.28 -19.13 8.44
CA ASP A 93 2.12 -20.19 9.00
C ASP A 93 3.13 -19.73 10.06
N ASP A 94 3.22 -18.42 10.32
CA ASP A 94 4.09 -17.83 11.35
C ASP A 94 3.48 -16.58 12.01
N GLU A 95 2.96 -16.72 13.24
CA GLU A 95 2.36 -15.63 14.01
C GLU A 95 3.35 -14.46 14.28
N GLN A 96 4.65 -14.71 14.20
CA GLN A 96 5.69 -13.71 14.43
C GLN A 96 6.04 -12.90 13.18
N ALA A 97 5.49 -13.27 12.02
CA ALA A 97 5.70 -12.59 10.75
C ALA A 97 4.45 -11.83 10.28
N CYS A 98 4.67 -10.66 9.69
CA CYS A 98 3.57 -9.83 9.18
C CYS A 98 4.05 -8.96 8.01
N ALA A 99 3.23 -8.81 6.98
CA ALA A 99 3.46 -7.84 5.91
C ALA A 99 2.59 -6.60 6.09
N LEU A 100 3.19 -5.42 6.03
CA LEU A 100 2.47 -4.15 5.90
C LEU A 100 2.09 -3.94 4.44
N ALA A 101 0.79 -4.03 4.13
CA ALA A 101 0.26 -3.87 2.78
C ALA A 101 0.01 -2.39 2.43
N PHE A 102 -0.57 -1.63 3.36
CA PHE A 102 -0.80 -0.19 3.17
C PHE A 102 -0.41 0.59 4.41
N LEU A 103 0.25 1.73 4.21
CA LEU A 103 0.52 2.73 5.23
C LEU A 103 0.30 4.11 4.62
N ALA A 104 -0.70 4.84 5.10
CA ALA A 104 -0.98 6.17 4.61
C ALA A 104 -1.25 7.15 5.75
N VAL A 105 -0.82 8.39 5.57
CA VAL A 105 -1.06 9.50 6.50
C VAL A 105 -1.50 10.71 5.68
N ARG A 106 -2.56 11.38 6.13
CA ARG A 106 -3.08 12.61 5.51
C ARG A 106 -1.96 13.62 5.35
N ALA A 107 -1.88 14.25 4.17
CA ALA A 107 -0.82 15.18 3.82
C ALA A 107 -0.64 16.30 4.86
N SER A 108 -1.74 16.86 5.38
CA SER A 108 -1.73 17.90 6.42
C SER A 108 -1.20 17.46 7.78
N HIS A 109 -1.04 16.15 8.02
CA HIS A 109 -0.60 15.56 9.29
C HIS A 109 0.70 14.76 9.15
N ARG A 110 1.37 14.84 7.99
CA ARG A 110 2.70 14.25 7.80
C ARG A 110 3.73 14.93 8.72
N ARG A 111 4.83 14.22 9.01
CA ARG A 111 5.92 14.66 9.91
C ARG A 111 5.53 14.87 11.38
N GLN A 112 4.36 14.38 11.80
CA GLN A 112 3.91 14.40 13.20
C GLN A 112 4.12 13.07 13.93
N GLY A 113 4.93 12.16 13.38
CA GLY A 113 5.23 10.85 13.99
C GLY A 113 4.15 9.76 13.79
N ILE A 114 3.03 10.06 13.12
CA ILE A 114 1.90 9.12 12.93
C ILE A 114 2.35 7.81 12.28
N ALA A 115 3.00 7.88 11.12
CA ALA A 115 3.46 6.68 10.42
C ALA A 115 4.48 5.86 11.22
N ARG A 116 5.37 6.53 11.98
CA ARG A 116 6.31 5.87 12.89
C ARG A 116 5.57 5.13 14.00
N ALA A 117 4.52 5.73 14.56
CA ALA A 117 3.72 5.10 15.60
C ALA A 117 2.92 3.90 15.05
N LEU A 118 2.34 4.02 13.86
CA LEU A 118 1.62 2.93 13.18
C LEU A 118 2.54 1.73 12.87
N LEU A 119 3.73 1.98 12.31
CA LEU A 119 4.72 0.92 12.07
C LEU A 119 5.27 0.34 13.38
N GLY A 120 5.50 1.20 14.38
CA GLY A 120 5.95 0.77 15.71
C GLY A 120 4.96 -0.15 16.42
N ASP A 121 3.64 0.08 16.27
CA ASP A 121 2.62 -0.83 16.80
C ASP A 121 2.71 -2.24 16.19
N LEU A 122 3.03 -2.33 14.89
CA LEU A 122 3.26 -3.62 14.22
C LEU A 122 4.53 -4.30 14.70
N GLN A 123 5.64 -3.55 14.78
CA GLN A 123 6.94 -4.06 15.24
C GLN A 123 6.91 -4.49 16.72
N ALA A 124 6.01 -3.93 17.53
CA ALA A 124 5.81 -4.37 18.91
C ALA A 124 5.10 -5.72 19.03
N ARG A 125 4.42 -6.18 17.97
CA ARG A 125 3.63 -7.41 17.94
C ARG A 125 4.27 -8.54 17.17
N HIS A 126 4.95 -8.21 16.09
CA HIS A 126 5.57 -9.16 15.19
C HIS A 126 7.07 -8.97 15.22
N VAL A 127 7.81 -10.06 15.41
CA VAL A 127 9.28 -10.05 15.36
C VAL A 127 9.77 -9.65 13.98
N CYS A 128 9.09 -10.10 12.92
CA CYS A 128 9.42 -9.80 11.54
C CYS A 128 8.27 -9.09 10.84
N VAL A 129 8.34 -7.76 10.77
CA VAL A 129 7.52 -6.95 9.87
C VAL A 129 8.25 -6.77 8.54
N GLU A 130 7.54 -7.05 7.44
CA GLU A 130 7.99 -6.84 6.06
C GLU A 130 7.12 -5.81 5.35
N LEU A 131 7.68 -5.09 4.38
CA LEU A 131 6.94 -4.20 3.51
C LEU A 131 7.62 -4.08 2.15
N ASN A 132 6.86 -3.67 1.14
CA ASN A 132 7.41 -3.25 -0.14
C ASN A 132 7.31 -1.73 -0.23
N ALA A 133 8.42 -1.08 -0.58
CA ALA A 133 8.49 0.37 -0.71
C ALA A 133 9.14 0.73 -2.04
N PHE A 134 8.72 1.84 -2.65
CA PHE A 134 9.48 2.39 -3.77
C PHE A 134 10.85 2.87 -3.30
N ALA A 135 11.86 2.83 -4.17
CA ALA A 135 13.23 3.22 -3.84
C ALA A 135 13.31 4.63 -3.20
N SER A 136 12.44 5.55 -3.63
CA SER A 136 12.33 6.91 -3.07
C SER A 136 11.84 6.95 -1.61
N GLN A 137 11.09 5.95 -1.17
CA GLN A 137 10.55 5.82 0.20
C GLN A 137 11.50 5.04 1.13
N VAL A 138 12.47 4.30 0.59
CA VAL A 138 13.40 3.47 1.37
C VAL A 138 14.11 4.25 2.49
N PRO A 139 14.71 5.44 2.26
CA PRO A 139 15.40 6.18 3.33
C PRO A 139 14.49 6.54 4.51
N TRP A 140 13.20 6.74 4.24
CA TRP A 140 12.22 7.06 5.27
C TRP A 140 11.89 5.84 6.14
N PHE A 141 11.75 4.66 5.54
CA PHE A 141 11.57 3.40 6.27
C PHE A 141 12.84 2.96 7.00
N GLU A 142 14.03 3.20 6.43
CA GLU A 142 15.32 2.99 7.12
C GLU A 142 15.38 3.79 8.43
N ALA A 143 14.95 5.07 8.41
CA ALA A 143 14.87 5.91 9.59
C ALA A 143 13.83 5.45 10.64
N MET A 144 12.99 4.46 10.31
CA MET A 144 12.02 3.81 11.20
C MET A 144 12.43 2.37 11.56
N GLY A 145 13.68 1.99 11.33
CA GLY A 145 14.25 0.70 11.74
C GLY A 145 14.02 -0.44 10.75
N MET A 146 13.53 -0.15 9.55
CA MET A 146 13.45 -1.15 8.47
C MET A 146 14.79 -1.26 7.75
N GLN A 147 15.09 -2.44 7.22
CA GLN A 147 16.33 -2.71 6.51
C GLN A 147 16.03 -3.27 5.13
N VAL A 148 16.82 -2.88 4.12
CA VAL A 148 16.68 -3.38 2.76
C VAL A 148 17.08 -4.85 2.66
N VAL A 149 16.22 -5.68 2.07
CA VAL A 149 16.45 -7.13 1.90
C VAL A 149 16.78 -7.46 0.44
N ALA A 150 15.86 -7.14 -0.47
CA ALA A 150 15.94 -7.51 -1.87
C ALA A 150 15.14 -6.55 -2.76
N ALA A 151 15.42 -6.57 -4.06
CA ALA A 151 14.54 -5.97 -5.05
C ALA A 151 13.35 -6.91 -5.28
N ASN A 152 12.17 -6.34 -5.43
CA ASN A 152 10.92 -7.06 -5.68
C ASN A 152 10.12 -6.31 -6.75
N GLY A 153 10.44 -6.58 -8.02
CA GLY A 153 9.90 -5.83 -9.16
C GLY A 153 10.20 -4.32 -9.04
N PRO A 154 9.19 -3.44 -9.15
CA PRO A 154 9.37 -1.98 -9.06
C PRO A 154 9.61 -1.48 -7.63
N GLN A 155 9.59 -2.36 -6.63
CA GLN A 155 9.71 -2.02 -5.22
C GLN A 155 10.89 -2.73 -4.56
N VAL A 156 11.25 -2.27 -3.37
CA VAL A 156 12.27 -2.85 -2.50
C VAL A 156 11.57 -3.54 -1.35
N LEU A 157 11.84 -4.84 -1.19
CA LEU A 157 11.44 -5.59 0.00
C LEU A 157 12.31 -5.09 1.16
N MET A 158 11.66 -4.63 2.22
CA MET A 158 12.28 -4.21 3.46
C MET A 158 11.75 -5.04 4.62
N SER A 159 12.59 -5.29 5.61
CA SER A 159 12.27 -6.05 6.81
C SER A 159 12.84 -5.38 8.06
N SER A 160 12.08 -5.43 9.15
CA SER A 160 12.55 -5.02 10.48
C SER A 160 13.75 -5.84 10.99
N THR A 161 13.90 -7.09 10.54
CA THR A 161 15.00 -7.98 10.93
C THR A 161 16.18 -7.96 9.95
N GLY A 162 16.04 -7.27 8.81
CA GLY A 162 17.02 -7.31 7.71
C GLY A 162 17.05 -8.63 6.93
N ARG A 163 16.12 -9.54 7.20
CA ARG A 163 15.96 -10.81 6.48
C ARG A 163 14.51 -10.97 6.03
N ALA A 164 14.33 -11.66 4.90
CA ALA A 164 13.01 -12.09 4.51
C ALA A 164 12.47 -13.09 5.54
N SER A 165 11.18 -12.96 5.90
CA SER A 165 10.50 -13.87 6.83
C SER A 165 10.47 -15.29 6.27
N GLY A 166 10.27 -15.43 4.95
CA GLY A 166 9.99 -16.70 4.29
C GLY A 166 8.59 -17.25 4.60
N ALA A 167 7.78 -16.51 5.35
CA ALA A 167 6.45 -16.90 5.77
C ALA A 167 5.41 -16.73 4.64
N LEU A 168 4.34 -17.50 4.71
CA LEU A 168 3.22 -17.44 3.78
C LEU A 168 2.31 -16.27 4.13
N ILE A 169 2.43 -15.19 3.36
CA ILE A 169 1.57 -14.01 3.47
C ILE A 169 0.46 -14.11 2.42
N GLY A 170 -0.78 -14.30 2.87
CA GLY A 170 -1.96 -14.24 2.02
C GLY A 170 -2.17 -12.81 1.48
N ARG A 171 -2.13 -12.64 0.16
CA ARG A 171 -2.44 -11.37 -0.53
C ARG A 171 -3.62 -11.56 -1.46
N LEU A 172 -4.41 -10.50 -1.65
CA LEU A 172 -5.49 -10.53 -2.63
C LEU A 172 -4.91 -10.64 -4.05
N ASP A 173 -5.53 -11.50 -4.86
CA ASP A 173 -5.39 -11.41 -6.31
C ASP A 173 -6.20 -10.21 -6.80
N ILE A 174 -5.50 -9.20 -7.33
CA ILE A 174 -6.12 -7.97 -7.84
C ILE A 174 -6.54 -8.08 -9.30
N ALA A 175 -6.12 -9.11 -10.04
CA ALA A 175 -6.47 -9.25 -11.47
C ALA A 175 -7.99 -9.28 -11.71
N PRO A 176 -8.82 -9.95 -10.89
CA PRO A 176 -10.27 -9.93 -11.02
C PRO A 176 -10.89 -8.54 -10.88
N ILE A 177 -10.25 -7.60 -10.14
CA ILE A 177 -10.74 -6.23 -9.98
C ILE A 177 -10.78 -5.52 -11.34
N TYR A 178 -9.77 -5.74 -12.18
CA TYR A 178 -9.68 -5.09 -13.48
C TYR A 178 -10.58 -5.72 -14.57
N GLN A 179 -11.28 -6.80 -14.22
CA GLN A 179 -12.22 -7.50 -15.10
C GLN A 179 -13.68 -7.17 -14.75
N THR A 180 -13.94 -6.31 -13.76
CA THR A 180 -15.30 -5.94 -13.37
C THR A 180 -15.96 -5.02 -14.41
N ALA A 181 -17.29 -5.03 -14.43
CA ALA A 181 -18.06 -4.19 -15.35
C ALA A 181 -17.77 -2.70 -15.14
N GLU A 182 -17.56 -2.27 -13.91
CA GLU A 182 -17.23 -0.90 -13.53
C GLU A 182 -15.88 -0.47 -14.12
N VAL A 183 -14.84 -1.31 -14.03
CA VAL A 183 -13.53 -1.00 -14.64
C VAL A 183 -13.66 -0.92 -16.15
N MET A 184 -14.39 -1.83 -16.77
CA MET A 184 -14.62 -1.80 -18.23
C MET A 184 -15.40 -0.55 -18.67
N GLN A 185 -16.33 -0.05 -17.85
CA GLN A 185 -17.05 1.20 -18.10
C GLN A 185 -16.12 2.41 -17.98
N ILE A 186 -15.26 2.46 -16.95
CA ILE A 186 -14.25 3.52 -16.81
C ILE A 186 -13.30 3.50 -18.01
N HIS A 187 -12.81 2.32 -18.40
CA HIS A 187 -11.93 2.18 -19.56
C HIS A 187 -12.61 2.68 -20.84
N THR A 188 -13.86 2.28 -21.09
CA THR A 188 -14.64 2.73 -22.26
C THR A 188 -14.85 4.24 -22.24
N TYR A 189 -15.11 4.82 -21.08
CA TYR A 189 -15.24 6.27 -20.92
C TYR A 189 -13.94 6.99 -21.26
N LEU A 190 -12.80 6.53 -20.73
CA LEU A 190 -11.48 7.09 -21.02
C LEU A 190 -11.13 6.95 -22.50
N LEU A 191 -11.38 5.80 -23.11
CA LEU A 191 -11.18 5.56 -24.54
C LEU A 191 -11.99 6.54 -25.40
N ASN A 192 -13.26 6.75 -25.07
CA ASN A 192 -14.12 7.69 -25.81
C ASN A 192 -13.67 9.15 -25.62
N GLN A 193 -13.06 9.49 -24.48
CA GLN A 193 -12.61 10.84 -24.17
C GLN A 193 -11.25 11.17 -24.80
N GLN A 194 -10.31 10.23 -24.74
CA GLN A 194 -8.89 10.44 -25.08
C GLN A 194 -8.52 9.92 -26.47
N GLY A 195 -9.27 8.93 -26.98
CA GLY A 195 -8.97 8.23 -28.23
C GLY A 195 -8.04 7.02 -28.02
N GLU A 196 -8.01 6.14 -29.03
CA GLU A 196 -7.26 4.87 -28.98
C GLU A 196 -5.74 5.08 -28.88
N ASP A 197 -5.18 5.98 -29.69
CA ASP A 197 -3.73 6.27 -29.70
C ASP A 197 -3.25 6.75 -28.32
N ALA A 198 -4.00 7.65 -27.68
CA ALA A 198 -3.67 8.17 -26.35
C ALA A 198 -3.76 7.09 -25.26
N MET A 199 -4.67 6.12 -25.40
CA MET A 199 -4.78 5.00 -24.47
C MET A 199 -3.60 4.03 -24.63
N ILE A 200 -3.17 3.75 -25.86
CA ILE A 200 -1.97 2.94 -26.13
C ILE A 200 -0.72 3.63 -25.56
N GLU A 201 -0.57 4.93 -25.79
CA GLU A 201 0.53 5.71 -25.21
C GLU A 201 0.49 5.70 -23.68
N ALA A 202 -0.70 5.80 -23.08
CA ALA A 202 -0.87 5.73 -21.63
C ALA A 202 -0.43 4.38 -21.04
N GLU A 203 -0.71 3.27 -21.72
CA GLU A 203 -0.21 1.94 -21.33
C GLU A 203 1.31 1.85 -21.45
N GLN A 204 1.88 2.36 -22.54
CA GLN A 204 3.33 2.40 -22.75
C GLN A 204 4.02 3.23 -21.66
N MET A 205 3.51 4.43 -21.34
CA MET A 205 4.05 5.27 -20.27
C MET A 205 4.02 4.58 -18.91
N ARG A 206 2.98 3.79 -18.62
CA ARG A 206 2.89 2.99 -17.39
C ARG A 206 3.97 1.92 -17.36
N ASP A 207 4.16 1.20 -18.46
CA ASP A 207 5.13 0.10 -18.53
C ASP A 207 6.57 0.62 -18.42
N GLU A 208 6.89 1.69 -19.15
CA GLU A 208 8.17 2.40 -19.04
C GLU A 208 8.43 2.87 -17.60
N ARG A 209 7.40 3.39 -16.93
CA ARG A 209 7.50 3.78 -15.53
C ARG A 209 7.81 2.61 -14.59
N LEU A 210 7.22 1.45 -14.82
CA LEU A 210 7.48 0.25 -14.01
C LEU A 210 8.91 -0.27 -14.23
N ASP A 211 9.42 -0.18 -15.46
CA ASP A 211 10.80 -0.53 -15.79
C ASP A 211 11.79 0.42 -15.09
N GLU A 212 11.54 1.73 -15.10
CA GLU A 212 12.33 2.71 -14.36
C GLU A 212 12.37 2.40 -12.86
N LEU A 213 11.21 2.15 -12.26
CA LEU A 213 11.10 1.84 -10.84
C LEU A 213 11.82 0.53 -10.48
N THR A 214 11.77 -0.46 -11.38
CA THR A 214 12.50 -1.72 -11.22
C THR A 214 14.01 -1.50 -11.22
N ALA A 215 14.52 -0.69 -12.14
CA ALA A 215 15.93 -0.31 -12.16
C ALA A 215 16.33 0.45 -10.88
N GLN A 216 15.49 1.39 -10.41
CA GLN A 216 15.72 2.13 -9.17
C GLN A 216 15.73 1.21 -7.93
N ALA A 217 14.83 0.24 -7.85
CA ALA A 217 14.78 -0.72 -6.75
C ALA A 217 16.04 -1.60 -6.70
N GLN A 218 16.48 -2.11 -7.86
CA GLN A 218 17.72 -2.88 -7.98
C GLN A 218 18.95 -2.07 -7.58
N GLU A 219 19.06 -0.83 -8.07
CA GLU A 219 20.16 0.06 -7.74
C GLU A 219 20.18 0.40 -6.25
N CYS A 220 19.02 0.69 -5.66
CA CYS A 220 18.87 0.95 -4.23
C CYS A 220 19.42 -0.23 -3.40
N VAL A 221 19.02 -1.46 -3.74
CA VAL A 221 19.49 -2.68 -3.05
C VAL A 221 20.99 -2.88 -3.24
N ARG A 222 21.51 -2.68 -4.46
CA ARG A 222 22.93 -2.80 -4.76
C ARG A 222 23.77 -1.84 -3.92
N GLN A 223 23.35 -0.59 -3.79
CA GLN A 223 24.02 0.41 -2.98
C GLN A 223 24.11 -0.02 -1.51
N ARG A 224 23.03 -0.53 -0.91
CA ARG A 224 23.02 -0.96 0.50
C ARG A 224 23.87 -2.22 0.73
N LYS A 225 23.90 -3.14 -0.23
CA LYS A 225 24.74 -4.35 -0.15
C LYS A 225 26.24 -4.07 -0.30
N THR A 226 26.62 -2.91 -0.86
CA THR A 226 28.03 -2.54 -1.05
C THR A 226 28.63 -1.80 0.15
N VAL A 227 27.77 -1.25 1.03
CA VAL A 227 28.18 -0.43 2.19
C VAL A 227 28.32 -1.26 3.49
N HIS A 228 28.05 -2.57 3.41
CA HIS A 228 28.29 -3.55 4.47
C HIS A 228 29.38 -4.54 4.07
#